data_AF-A0A9E4TFY4-F1
#
_entry.id   AF-A0A9E4TFY4-F1
#
_cell.length_a   1.000
_cell.length_b   1.000
_cell.length_c   1.000
_cell.angle_alpha   90.00
_cell.angle_beta   90.00
_cell.angle_gamma   90.00
#
_symmetry.space_group_name_H-M   'P 1'
#
loop_
_entity.id
_entity.type
_entity.pdbx_description
1 polymer ?
#
loop_
_entity_poly.entity_id
_entity_poly.type
_entity_poly.pdbx_seq_one_letter_code
_entity_poly.pdbx_strand_id
1 'polypeptide(L)'
;MTRPVVFFQIWGKDPDRLREFYREMFGWKIDEPNPMGISMIEHGIGGPPEGIGGSIMAGAEARVLVYVQVLDPVETLAKAETLGGRRVM
;
A
#
# COMPACT_ATOMS: atom_id res chain seq x y z
N MET A 1 12.27 -15.47 -12.20
CA MET A 1 10.83 -15.50 -11.89
C MET A 1 10.38 -14.11 -11.48
N THR A 2 9.22 -13.68 -11.96
CA THR A 2 8.60 -12.40 -11.59
C THR A 2 8.04 -12.49 -10.17
N ARG A 3 8.18 -11.41 -9.40
CA ARG A 3 7.59 -11.27 -8.05
C ARG A 3 6.42 -10.28 -8.10
N PRO A 4 5.22 -10.64 -7.62
CA PRO A 4 4.04 -9.78 -7.75
C PRO A 4 4.05 -8.64 -6.73
N VAL A 5 3.43 -7.52 -7.09
CA VAL A 5 2.92 -6.57 -6.09
C VAL A 5 1.71 -7.23 -5.44
N VAL A 6 1.66 -7.19 -4.11
CA VAL A 6 0.61 -7.86 -3.32
C VAL A 6 -0.20 -6.90 -2.46
N PHE A 7 0.29 -5.67 -2.26
CA PHE A 7 -0.40 -4.66 -1.46
C PHE A 7 0.10 -3.26 -1.81
N PHE A 8 -0.74 -2.25 -1.61
CA PHE A 8 -0.31 -0.84 -1.66
C PHE A 8 -0.73 -0.10 -0.41
N GLN A 9 -0.08 1.02 -0.13
CA GLN A 9 -0.46 1.88 0.98
C GLN A 9 -0.31 3.35 0.60
N ILE A 10 -1.30 4.16 0.96
CA ILE A 10 -1.33 5.60 0.69
C ILE A 10 -1.28 6.32 2.02
N TRP A 11 -0.30 7.21 2.16
CA TRP A 11 -0.11 8.00 3.38
C TRP A 11 -0.42 9.45 3.11
N GLY A 12 -0.95 10.14 4.11
CA GLY A 12 -1.10 11.59 4.10
C GLY A 12 -1.37 12.15 5.48
N LYS A 13 -1.27 13.47 5.62
CA LYS A 13 -1.49 14.17 6.90
C LYS A 13 -2.93 14.11 7.38
N ASP A 14 -3.87 13.96 6.45
CA ASP A 14 -5.30 13.88 6.69
C ASP A 14 -5.84 12.61 6.02
N PRO A 15 -5.80 11.46 6.72
CA PRO A 15 -6.28 10.20 6.17
C PRO A 15 -7.79 10.21 5.95
N ASP A 16 -8.56 11.05 6.66
CA ASP A 16 -10.02 11.11 6.52
C ASP A 16 -10.38 11.71 5.15
N ARG A 17 -9.76 12.84 4.82
CA ARG A 17 -9.90 13.45 3.50
C ARG A 17 -9.43 12.54 2.36
N LEU A 18 -8.37 11.75 2.58
CA LEU A 18 -7.95 10.75 1.59
C LEU A 18 -9.03 9.69 1.38
N ARG A 19 -9.62 9.14 2.46
CA ARG A 19 -10.68 8.13 2.33
C ARG A 19 -11.89 8.67 1.58
N GLU A 20 -12.34 9.88 1.92
CA GLU A 20 -13.45 10.55 1.21
C GLU A 20 -13.14 10.71 -0.27
N PHE A 21 -11.97 11.26 -0.59
CA PHE A 21 -11.55 11.47 -1.98
C PHE A 21 -11.54 10.18 -2.79
N TYR A 22 -10.92 9.10 -2.30
CA TYR A 22 -10.82 7.84 -3.04
C TYR A 22 -12.17 7.08 -3.10
N ARG A 23 -13.02 7.22 -2.08
CA ARG A 23 -14.41 6.74 -2.10
C ARG A 23 -15.22 7.44 -3.19
N GLU A 24 -15.18 8.77 -3.25
CA GLU A 24 -15.95 9.55 -4.23
C GLU A 24 -15.43 9.38 -5.66
N MET A 25 -14.12 9.46 -5.85
CA MET A 25 -13.52 9.47 -7.19
C MET A 25 -13.59 8.10 -7.87
N PHE A 26 -13.44 7.01 -7.11
CA PHE A 26 -13.29 5.67 -7.67
C PHE A 26 -14.30 4.65 -7.14
N GLY A 27 -15.18 5.04 -6.22
CA GLY A 27 -16.12 4.11 -5.59
C GLY A 27 -15.43 3.04 -4.74
N TRP A 28 -14.23 3.30 -4.23
CA TRP A 28 -13.49 2.30 -3.45
C TRP A 28 -14.22 1.99 -2.15
N LYS A 29 -14.33 0.69 -1.85
CA LYS A 29 -14.75 0.24 -0.53
C LYS A 29 -13.56 0.34 0.41
N ILE A 30 -13.62 1.33 1.30
CA ILE A 30 -12.59 1.62 2.28
C ILE A 30 -13.20 1.44 3.66
N ASP A 31 -12.61 0.59 4.49
CA ASP A 31 -13.10 0.34 5.83
C ASP A 31 -12.86 1.53 6.76
N GLU A 32 -13.65 1.61 7.82
CA GLU A 32 -13.37 2.54 8.92
C GLU A 32 -12.01 2.23 9.56
N PRO A 33 -11.29 3.25 10.05
CA PRO A 33 -9.95 3.04 10.58
C PRO A 33 -9.99 2.12 11.79
N ASN A 34 -9.06 1.16 11.83
CA ASN A 34 -8.85 0.33 13.01
C ASN A 34 -8.26 1.16 14.18
N PRO A 35 -8.07 0.59 15.38
CA PRO A 35 -7.48 1.33 16.52
C PRO A 35 -6.08 1.91 16.27
N MET A 36 -5.38 1.47 15.23
CA MET A 36 -4.08 2.02 14.80
C MET A 36 -4.22 3.12 13.73
N GLY A 37 -5.44 3.52 13.37
CA GLY A 37 -5.69 4.55 12.36
C GLY A 37 -5.50 4.07 10.92
N ILE A 38 -5.51 2.76 10.68
CA ILE A 38 -5.32 2.17 9.35
C ILE A 38 -6.68 1.73 8.79
N SER A 39 -7.01 2.21 7.60
CA SER A 39 -8.20 1.82 6.84
C SER A 39 -7.84 0.92 5.69
N MET A 40 -8.47 -0.25 5.58
CA MET A 40 -8.21 -1.22 4.53
C MET A 40 -9.03 -0.90 3.27
N ILE A 41 -8.46 -1.24 2.11
CA ILE A 41 -9.06 -1.11 0.78
C ILE A 41 -9.13 -2.51 0.17
N GLU A 42 -10.32 -2.94 -0.24
CA GLU A 42 -10.50 -4.18 -0.97
C GLU A 42 -9.99 -4.07 -2.41
N HIS A 43 -9.65 -5.20 -3.03
CA HIS A 43 -9.13 -5.25 -4.40
C HIS A 43 -10.12 -4.85 -5.52
N GLY A 44 -11.36 -4.51 -5.16
CA GLY A 44 -12.42 -4.13 -6.09
C GLY A 44 -12.99 -5.31 -6.88
N ILE A 45 -14.15 -5.08 -7.51
CA ILE A 45 -14.82 -6.07 -8.37
C ILE A 45 -14.31 -5.92 -9.81
N GLY A 46 -14.10 -7.04 -10.51
CA GLY A 46 -13.71 -7.05 -11.93
C GLY A 46 -12.20 -7.00 -12.19
N GLY A 47 -11.38 -7.04 -11.12
CA GLY A 47 -9.94 -7.27 -11.24
C GLY A 47 -9.58 -8.73 -11.56
N PRO A 48 -8.32 -9.02 -11.93
CA PRO A 48 -7.84 -10.39 -12.05
C PRO A 48 -8.13 -11.21 -10.76
N PRO A 49 -8.33 -12.53 -10.85
CA PRO A 49 -8.38 -13.39 -9.67
C PRO A 49 -7.14 -13.10 -8.79
N GLU A 50 -7.33 -12.88 -7.49
CA GLU A 50 -6.27 -12.40 -6.56
C GLU A 50 -5.85 -10.92 -6.74
N GLY A 51 -6.79 -10.03 -7.04
CA GLY A 51 -6.51 -8.58 -7.14
C GLY A 51 -5.83 -7.98 -5.90
N ILE A 52 -5.15 -6.85 -6.10
CA ILE A 52 -4.36 -6.17 -5.07
C ILE A 52 -5.24 -5.24 -4.23
N GLY A 53 -5.27 -5.47 -2.92
CA GLY A 53 -5.85 -4.54 -1.95
C GLY A 53 -4.82 -3.52 -1.44
N GLY A 54 -5.26 -2.64 -0.55
CA GLY A 54 -4.37 -1.65 0.03
C GLY A 54 -4.83 -1.08 1.35
N SER A 55 -4.20 0.00 1.79
CA SER A 55 -4.65 0.76 2.96
C SER A 55 -4.35 2.25 2.87
N ILE A 56 -5.10 3.03 3.64
CA ILE A 56 -4.87 4.44 3.92
C ILE A 56 -4.51 4.60 5.39
N MET A 57 -3.50 5.41 5.68
CA MET A 57 -3.16 5.78 7.05
C MET A 57 -2.54 7.17 7.13
N ALA A 58 -2.46 7.71 8.35
CA ALA A 58 -1.78 8.96 8.61
C ALA A 58 -0.27 8.84 8.34
N GLY A 59 0.33 9.89 7.78
CA GLY A 59 1.77 10.00 7.60
C GLY A 59 2.22 11.46 7.50
N ALA A 60 3.41 11.75 8.03
CA ALA A 60 3.98 13.10 8.02
C ALA A 60 4.17 13.66 6.59
N GLU A 61 4.44 12.77 5.63
CA GLU A 61 4.61 13.08 4.23
C GLU A 61 3.67 12.23 3.37
N ALA A 62 3.18 12.82 2.28
CA ALA A 62 2.39 12.10 1.29
C ALA A 62 3.29 11.14 0.50
N ARG A 63 2.91 9.86 0.47
CA ARG A 63 3.61 8.82 -0.28
C ARG A 63 2.66 7.68 -0.67
N VAL A 64 3.01 7.00 -1.75
CA VAL A 64 2.42 5.72 -2.14
C VAL A 64 3.50 4.66 -2.01
N LEU A 65 3.21 3.63 -1.24
CA LEU A 65 4.08 2.48 -1.02
C LEU A 65 3.47 1.29 -1.76
N VAL A 66 4.32 0.50 -2.39
CA VAL A 66 3.94 -0.79 -2.97
C VAL A 66 4.73 -1.89 -2.28
N TYR A 67 4.06 -3.00 -1.99
CA TYR A 67 4.64 -4.16 -1.33
C TYR A 67 4.77 -5.27 -2.36
N VAL A 68 6.00 -5.76 -2.54
CA VAL A 68 6.32 -6.84 -3.47
C VAL A 68 6.60 -8.10 -2.66
N GLN A 69 6.02 -9.22 -3.06
CA GLN A 69 6.27 -10.51 -2.41
C GLN A 69 7.68 -10.99 -2.69
N VAL A 70 8.43 -11.30 -1.64
CA VAL A 70 9.81 -11.79 -1.74
C VAL A 70 9.95 -13.09 -0.96
N LEU A 71 10.99 -13.86 -1.27
CA LEU A 71 11.29 -15.09 -0.54
C LEU A 71 12.00 -14.77 0.78
N ASP A 72 13.01 -13.91 0.71
CA ASP A 72 13.81 -13.46 1.85
C ASP A 72 13.94 -11.93 1.80
N PRO A 73 13.42 -11.19 2.80
CA PRO A 73 13.53 -9.73 2.84
C PRO A 73 14.97 -9.23 3.02
N VAL A 74 15.82 -9.95 3.74
CA VAL A 74 17.21 -9.54 4.01
C VAL A 74 18.04 -9.67 2.73
N GLU A 75 17.95 -10.81 2.05
CA GLU A 75 18.62 -11.02 0.76
C GLU A 75 18.14 -10.00 -0.28
N THR A 76 16.83 -9.75 -0.32
CA THR A 76 16.24 -8.82 -1.30
C THR A 76 16.66 -7.38 -1.04
N LEU A 77 16.74 -6.95 0.22
CA LEU A 77 17.23 -5.62 0.58
C LEU A 77 18.70 -5.44 0.22
N ALA A 78 19.55 -6.44 0.49
CA ALA A 78 20.95 -6.40 0.08
C ALA A 78 21.09 -6.23 -1.45
N LYS A 79 20.28 -6.96 -2.23
CA LYS A 79 20.22 -6.78 -3.69
C LYS A 79 19.71 -5.38 -4.08
N ALA A 80 18.74 -4.83 -3.38
CA ALA A 80 18.25 -3.47 -3.68
C ALA A 80 19.38 -2.44 -3.49
N GLU A 81 20.21 -2.59 -2.46
CA GLU A 81 21.35 -1.71 -2.20
C GLU A 81 22.42 -1.81 -3.29
N THR A 82 22.71 -3.01 -3.83
CA THR A 82 23.64 -3.15 -4.96
C THR A 82 23.14 -2.49 -6.25
N LEU A 83 21.83 -2.25 -6.35
CA LEU A 83 21.18 -1.58 -7.48
C LEU A 83 20.95 -0.08 -7.25
N GLY A 84 21.51 0.49 -6.17
CA GLY A 84 21.39 1.91 -5.84
C GLY A 84 20.17 2.27 -4.98
N GLY A 85 19.42 1.27 -4.52
CA GLY A 85 18.41 1.45 -3.48
C GLY A 85 19.03 1.79 -2.13
N ARG A 86 18.21 2.29 -1.21
CA ARG A 86 18.61 2.56 0.17
C ARG A 86 17.61 1.92 1.12
N ARG A 87 18.08 1.06 2.02
CA ARG A 87 17.27 0.57 3.12
C ARG A 87 16.94 1.71 4.07
N VAL A 88 15.66 1.84 4.39
CA VAL A 88 15.14 2.74 5.44
C VAL A 88 14.74 1.89 6.66
N MET A 89 14.91 2.43 7.86
CA MET A 89 14.40 1.83 9.11
C MET A 89 13.04 2.41 9.45
#